data_AF-A0A9E5YJE7-F1
#
_entry.id   AF-A0A9E5YJE7-F1
#
_cell.length_a   1.000
_cell.length_b   1.000
_cell.length_c   1.000
_cell.angle_alpha   90.00
_cell.angle_beta   90.00
_cell.angle_gamma   90.00
#
_symmetry.space_group_name_H-M   'P 1'
#
loop_
_entity.id
_entity.type
_entity.pdbx_description
1 polymer ?
#
loop_
_entity_poly.entity_id
_entity_poly.type
_entity_poly.pdbx_seq_one_letter_code
_entity_poly.pdbx_strand_id
1 'polypeptide(L)' 'MRAYTQLTQGKRYQIRALLKAGFSQTEMALYLKVHKSTINRGECGT' A
#
# COMPACT_ATOMS: atom_id res chain seq x y z
N MET A 1 -11.21 -17.81 -6.70
CA MET A 1 -10.03 -17.16 -6.06
C MET A 1 -9.94 -15.75 -6.62
N ARG A 2 -10.31 -14.71 -5.86
CA ARG A 2 -10.25 -13.32 -6.36
C ARG A 2 -8.78 -13.00 -6.66
N ALA A 3 -8.48 -12.62 -7.90
CA ALA A 3 -7.16 -12.16 -8.31
C ALA A 3 -6.87 -10.81 -7.63
N TYR A 4 -6.56 -10.85 -6.34
CA TYR A 4 -6.06 -9.70 -5.62
C TYR A 4 -4.67 -9.43 -6.17
N THR A 5 -4.52 -8.27 -6.82
CA THR A 5 -3.23 -7.79 -7.27
C THR A 5 -2.40 -7.55 -6.01
N GLN A 6 -1.55 -8.52 -5.67
CA GLN A 6 -0.61 -8.40 -4.57
C GLN A 6 0.25 -7.18 -4.83
N LEU A 7 0.47 -6.36 -3.79
CA LEU A 7 1.37 -5.22 -3.88
C LEU A 7 2.76 -5.73 -4.28
N THR A 8 3.20 -5.34 -5.48
CA THR A 8 4.54 -5.64 -5.96
C THR A 8 5.56 -5.13 -4.94
N GLN A 9 6.70 -5.81 -4.84
CA GLN A 9 7.75 -5.49 -3.87
C GLN A 9 8.12 -3.99 -3.89
N GLY A 10 8.21 -3.39 -5.09
CA GLY A 10 8.47 -1.96 -5.26
C GLY A 10 7.41 -1.05 -4.63
N LYS A 11 6.12 -1.38 -4.76
CA LYS A 11 5.04 -0.60 -4.11
C LYS A 11 5.10 -0.71 -2.58
N ARG A 12 5.47 -1.87 -2.03
CA ARG A 12 5.69 -2.02 -0.58
C ARG A 12 6.82 -1.14 -0.06
N TYR A 13 7.92 -1.03 -0.81
CA TYR A 13 9.01 -0.10 -0.46
C TYR A 13 8.57 1.36 -0.51
N GLN A 14 7.80 1.77 -1.53
CA GLN A 14 7.24 3.11 -1.59
C GLN A 14 6.30 3.39 -0.42
N ILE A 15 5.41 2.44 -0.07
CA ILE A 15 4.51 2.54 1.09
C ILE A 15 5.31 2.74 2.37
N ARG A 16 6.35 1.93 2.61
CA ARG A 16 7.22 2.04 3.79
C ARG A 16 7.98 3.38 3.84
N ALA A 17 8.45 3.87 2.70
CA ALA A 17 9.12 5.17 2.63
C ALA A 17 8.16 6.32 2.97
N LEU A 18 6.93 6.27 2.44
CA LEU A 18 5.89 7.28 2.70
C LEU A 18 5.41 7.24 4.16
N LEU A 19 5.23 6.04 4.74
CA LEU A 19 4.95 5.87 6.16
C LEU A 19 6.06 6.48 7.04
N LYS A 20 7.32 6.24 6.69
CA LYS A 20 8.46 6.81 7.41
C LYS A 20 8.54 8.34 7.29
N ALA A 21 8.05 8.89 6.18
CA ALA A 21 7.92 10.31 5.96
C ALA A 21 6.67 10.93 6.62
N GLY A 22 5.82 10.14 7.29
CA GLY A 22 4.64 10.63 8.03
C GLY A 22 3.39 10.82 7.18
N PHE A 23 3.34 10.29 5.96
CA PHE A 23 2.17 10.41 5.09
C PHE A 23 1.01 9.57 5.58
N SER A 24 -0.20 10.08 5.37
CA SER A 24 -1.44 9.36 5.68
C SER A 24 -1.72 8.28 4.63
N GLN A 25 -2.38 7.19 5.03
CA GLN A 25 -2.75 6.11 4.10
C GLN A 25 -3.60 6.60 2.90
N THR A 26 -4.41 7.64 3.09
CA THR A 26 -5.22 8.27 2.03
C THR A 26 -4.34 8.97 0.99
N GLU A 27 -3.33 9.70 1.43
CA GLU A 27 -2.38 10.38 0.54
C GLU A 27 -1.53 9.37 -0.21
N MET A 28 -1.10 8.31 0.47
CA MET A 28 -0.37 7.20 -0.14
C MET A 28 -1.22 6.46 -1.18
N ALA A 29 -2.50 6.24 -0.91
CA ALA A 29 -3.43 5.63 -1.85
C ALA A 29 -3.61 6.47 -3.12
N LEU A 30 -3.72 7.79 -2.97
CA LEU A 30 -3.77 8.73 -4.09
C LEU A 30 -2.46 8.74 -4.88
N TYR A 31 -1.32 8.80 -4.19
CA TYR A 31 0.01 8.83 -4.79
C TYR A 31 0.34 7.55 -5.57
N LEU A 32 0.03 6.39 -5.00
CA LEU A 32 0.30 5.08 -5.59
C LEU A 32 -0.79 4.62 -6.58
N LYS A 33 -1.86 5.41 -6.72
CA LYS A 33 -3.08 5.07 -7.47
C LYS A 33 -3.61 3.68 -7.10
N VAL A 34 -3.62 3.37 -5.81
CA VAL A 34 -4.16 2.11 -5.26
C VAL A 34 -5.33 2.41 -4.33
N HIS A 35 -6.25 1.45 -4.20
CA HIS A 35 -7.33 1.61 -3.24
C HIS A 35 -6.79 1.53 -1.80
N LYS A 36 -7.36 2.30 -0.87
CA LYS A 36 -6.98 2.26 0.57
C LYS A 36 -7.06 0.83 1.14
N SER A 37 -8.02 0.04 0.67
CA SER A 37 -8.19 -1.36 1.07
C SER A 37 -7.05 -2.26 0.62
N THR A 38 -6.34 -1.91 -0.46
CA THR A 38 -5.17 -2.65 -0.94
C THR A 38 -3.97 -2.43 -0.02
N ILE A 39 -3.80 -1.22 0.51
CA ILE A 39 -2.75 -0.91 1.50
C ILE A 39 -3.04 -1.65 2.82
N ASN A 40 -4.26 -1.57 3.33
CA ASN A 40 -4.64 -2.25 4.59
C ASN A 40 -4.54 -3.80 4.47
N ARG A 41 -4.98 -4.38 3.34
CA ARG A 41 -4.89 -5.84 3.13
C ARG A 41 -3.46 -6.35 2.90
N GLY A 42 -2.55 -5.51 2.42
CA GLY A 42 -1.16 -5.89 2.15
C GLY A 42 -0.30 -6.02 3.41
N GLU A 43 -0.72 -5.41 4.52
CA GLU A 43 -0.02 -5.46 5.82
C GLU A 43 -0.55 -6.58 6.74
N CYS A 44 -1.73 -7.17 6.43
CA CYS A 44 -2.29 -8.33 7.13
C CYS A 44 -1.63 -9.61 6.60
N GLY A 45 -0.38 -9.82 6.98
CA GLY A 45 0.45 -10.93 6.53
C GLY A 45 1.76 -10.97 7.31
N THR A 46 1.65 -10.99 8.64
CA THR A 46 2.61 -11.63 9.54
C THR A 46 1.81 -12.37 10.59
#